data_AF-A0A370IGU8-F1
#
_entry.id   AF-A0A370IGU8-F1
#
_cell.length_a   1.000
_cell.length_b   1.000
_cell.length_c   1.000
_cell.angle_alpha   90.00
_cell.angle_beta   90.00
_cell.angle_gamma   90.00
#
_symmetry.space_group_name_H-M   'P 1'
#
loop_
_entity.id
_entity.type
_entity.pdbx_description
1 polymer ?
#
loop_
_entity_poly.entity_id
_entity_poly.type
_entity_poly.pdbx_seq_one_letter_code
_entity_poly.pdbx_strand_id
1 'polypeptide(L)'
;MPGYYHYSVMNRFYIFYICLAIYGAAFALRSIAAIVDGSTSLPIILASIAGVGMIIASVYEILTGSPSDFDIGKIGFWAVILSVVGFLLLQIPELL
;
A
#
# COMPACT_ATOMS: atom_id res chain seq x y z
N MET A 1 13.35 17.77 -24.18
CA MET A 1 13.97 17.30 -22.91
C MET A 1 13.25 16.02 -22.45
N PRO A 2 13.63 14.84 -22.96
CA PRO A 2 12.95 13.57 -22.68
C PRO A 2 13.26 12.96 -21.30
N GLY A 3 14.35 13.36 -20.65
CA GLY A 3 14.79 12.78 -19.36
C GLY A 3 13.83 13.06 -18.19
N TYR A 4 13.33 14.28 -18.04
CA TYR A 4 12.50 14.67 -16.88
C TYR A 4 11.20 13.87 -16.75
N TYR A 5 10.55 13.58 -17.88
CA TYR A 5 9.32 12.79 -17.88
C TYR A 5 9.60 11.36 -17.43
N HIS A 6 10.66 10.75 -17.93
CA HIS A 6 11.07 9.40 -17.55
C HIS A 6 11.36 9.29 -16.05
N TYR A 7 12.12 10.23 -15.48
CA TYR A 7 12.36 10.28 -14.03
C TYR A 7 11.08 10.44 -13.21
N SER A 8 10.14 11.28 -13.66
CA SER A 8 8.88 11.50 -12.94
C SER A 8 7.98 10.26 -12.92
N VAL A 9 7.94 9.50 -14.02
CA VAL A 9 7.16 8.26 -14.10
C VAL A 9 7.81 7.18 -13.24
N MET A 10 9.14 7.03 -13.33
CA MET A 10 9.90 6.12 -12.47
C MET A 10 9.65 6.39 -10.98
N ASN A 11 9.74 7.65 -10.56
CA ASN A 11 9.54 8.00 -9.16
C ASN A 11 8.10 7.72 -8.71
N ARG A 12 7.10 8.02 -9.56
CA ARG A 12 5.69 7.77 -9.25
C ARG A 12 5.39 6.27 -9.13
N PHE A 13 5.99 5.43 -9.96
CA PHE A 13 5.85 3.97 -9.88
C PHE A 13 6.27 3.45 -8.50
N TYR A 14 7.51 3.75 -8.07
CA TYR A 14 8.02 3.27 -6.78
C TYR A 14 7.24 3.85 -5.60
N ILE A 15 6.94 5.16 -5.61
CA ILE A 15 6.16 5.79 -4.54
C ILE A 15 4.79 5.12 -4.41
N PHE A 16 4.12 4.84 -5.53
CA PHE A 16 2.80 4.22 -5.51
C PHE A 16 2.83 2.84 -4.86
N TYR A 17 3.71 1.94 -5.31
CA TYR A 17 3.78 0.58 -4.78
C TYR A 17 4.35 0.53 -3.35
N ILE A 18 5.27 1.42 -2.99
CA ILE A 18 5.74 1.55 -1.59
C ILE A 18 4.58 2.00 -0.69
N CYS A 19 3.82 3.01 -1.09
CA CYS A 19 2.63 3.43 -0.34
C CYS A 19 1.62 2.29 -0.20
N LEU A 20 1.35 1.56 -1.29
CA LEU A 20 0.43 0.43 -1.30
C LEU A 20 0.90 -0.69 -0.37
N ALA A 21 2.20 -1.00 -0.36
CA ALA A 21 2.81 -1.94 0.57
C ALA A 21 2.68 -1.49 2.04
N ILE A 22 2.91 -0.21 2.33
CA ILE A 22 2.76 0.37 3.68
C ILE A 22 1.30 0.27 4.14
N TYR A 23 0.35 0.57 3.27
CA TYR A 23 -1.07 0.43 3.57
C TYR A 23 -1.44 -1.02 3.88
N GLY A 24 -0.98 -1.96 3.05
CA GLY A 24 -1.14 -3.40 3.28
C GLY A 24 -0.53 -3.86 4.61
N ALA A 25 0.67 -3.38 4.95
CA ALA A 25 1.36 -3.68 6.21
C ALA A 25 0.59 -3.15 7.43
N ALA A 26 0.13 -1.91 7.38
CA ALA A 26 -0.65 -1.32 8.46
C ALA A 26 -1.96 -2.08 8.70
N PHE A 27 -2.60 -2.60 7.64
CA PHE A 27 -3.81 -3.42 7.75
C PHE A 27 -3.53 -4.84 8.25
N ALA A 28 -2.45 -5.46 7.76
CA ALA A 28 -2.01 -6.79 8.19
C ALA A 28 -1.59 -6.81 9.66
N LEU A 29 -0.80 -5.84 10.12
CA LEU A 29 -0.31 -5.80 11.50
C LEU A 29 -1.46 -5.76 12.51
N ARG A 30 -2.49 -4.93 12.29
CA ARG A 30 -3.65 -4.84 13.18
C ARG A 30 -4.48 -6.13 13.19
N SER A 31 -4.75 -6.68 12.02
CA SER A 31 -5.56 -7.89 11.90
C SER A 31 -4.83 -9.13 12.44
N ILE A 32 -3.53 -9.26 12.17
CA ILE A 32 -2.71 -10.35 12.72
C ILE A 32 -2.63 -10.25 14.24
N ALA A 33 -2.44 -9.05 14.81
CA ALA A 33 -2.45 -8.87 16.26
C ALA A 33 -3.79 -9.33 16.87
N ALA A 34 -4.92 -8.93 16.28
CA ALA A 34 -6.24 -9.36 16.74
C ALA A 34 -6.44 -10.89 16.63
N ILE A 35 -5.88 -11.54 15.61
CA ILE A 35 -5.91 -13.01 15.48
C ILE A 35 -5.08 -13.66 16.60
N VAL A 36 -3.90 -13.13 16.90
CA VAL A 36 -3.05 -13.60 18.01
C VAL A 36 -3.77 -13.46 19.36
N ASP A 37 -4.56 -12.41 19.52
CA ASP A 37 -5.42 -12.19 20.70
C ASP A 37 -6.69 -13.07 20.71
N GLY A 38 -6.84 -13.99 19.75
CA GLY A 38 -7.93 -14.97 19.68
C GLY A 38 -9.17 -14.51 18.92
N SER A 39 -9.13 -13.36 18.26
CA SER A 39 -10.26 -12.88 17.44
C SER A 39 -10.26 -13.55 16.07
N THR A 40 -11.22 -14.44 15.82
CA THR A 40 -11.34 -15.19 14.56
C THR A 40 -12.54 -14.76 13.72
N SER A 41 -12.97 -13.50 13.84
CA SER A 41 -14.09 -13.01 13.04
C SER A 41 -13.71 -12.94 11.56
N LEU A 42 -14.66 -13.26 10.69
CA LEU A 42 -14.46 -13.27 9.23
C LEU A 42 -13.83 -11.95 8.72
N PRO A 43 -14.25 -10.74 9.17
CA PRO A 43 -13.62 -9.49 8.73
C PRO A 43 -12.14 -9.38 9.07
N ILE A 44 -11.71 -9.89 10.23
CA ILE A 44 -10.31 -9.84 10.67
C ILE A 44 -9.45 -10.77 9.80
N ILE A 45 -9.94 -11.99 9.54
CA ILE A 45 -9.23 -12.95 8.70
C ILE A 45 -9.09 -12.40 7.28
N LEU A 46 -10.17 -11.88 6.70
CA LEU A 46 -10.13 -11.25 5.37
C LEU A 46 -9.19 -10.04 5.35
N ALA A 47 -9.16 -9.26 6.43
CA ALA A 47 -8.25 -8.13 6.54
C ALA A 47 -6.78 -8.56 6.52
N SER A 48 -6.44 -9.63 7.21
CA SER A 48 -5.07 -10.17 7.22
C SER A 48 -4.63 -10.65 5.83
N ILE A 49 -5.50 -11.40 5.14
CA ILE A 49 -5.23 -11.90 3.78
C ILE A 49 -5.09 -10.74 2.80
N ALA A 50 -6.00 -9.76 2.86
CA ALA A 50 -5.95 -8.59 1.99
C ALA A 50 -4.68 -7.76 2.24
N GLY A 51 -4.32 -7.53 3.50
CA GLY A 51 -3.12 -6.79 3.86
C GLY A 51 -1.85 -7.48 3.37
N VAL A 52 -1.69 -8.77 3.64
CA VAL A 52 -0.54 -9.56 3.20
C VAL A 52 -0.48 -9.67 1.67
N GLY A 53 -1.62 -9.95 1.02
CA GLY A 53 -1.70 -10.02 -0.44
C GLY A 53 -1.30 -8.71 -1.12
N MET A 54 -1.69 -7.57 -0.53
CA MET A 54 -1.33 -6.25 -1.03
C MET A 54 0.18 -5.98 -0.91
N ILE A 55 0.82 -6.40 0.19
CA ILE A 55 2.28 -6.30 0.34
C ILE A 55 2.97 -7.14 -0.74
N ILE A 56 2.56 -8.40 -0.90
CA ILE A 56 3.17 -9.33 -1.87
C ILE A 56 3.01 -8.79 -3.29
N ALA A 57 1.81 -8.35 -3.67
CA ALA A 57 1.55 -7.80 -4.99
C ALA A 57 2.39 -6.53 -5.25
N SER A 58 2.51 -5.66 -4.25
CA SER A 58 3.32 -4.43 -4.38
C SER A 58 4.81 -4.74 -4.54
N VAL A 59 5.34 -5.67 -3.75
CA VAL A 59 6.74 -6.10 -3.86
C VAL A 59 6.99 -6.80 -5.19
N TYR A 60 6.05 -7.65 -5.64
CA TYR A 60 6.13 -8.29 -6.95
C TYR A 60 6.24 -7.25 -8.06
N GLU A 61 5.34 -6.26 -8.10
CA GLU A 61 5.40 -5.18 -9.08
C GLU A 61 6.70 -4.39 -9.01
N ILE A 62 7.21 -4.05 -7.82
CA ILE A 62 8.51 -3.36 -7.67
C ILE A 62 9.66 -4.18 -8.28
N LEU A 63 9.62 -5.51 -8.15
CA LEU A 63 10.70 -6.41 -8.60
C LEU A 63 10.60 -6.80 -10.07
N THR A 64 9.39 -6.98 -10.61
CA THR A 64 9.16 -7.52 -11.95
C THR A 64 8.54 -6.53 -12.92
N GLY A 65 7.88 -5.48 -12.42
CA GLY A 65 7.20 -4.47 -13.22
C GLY A 65 8.18 -3.48 -13.84
N SER A 66 7.79 -2.90 -14.98
CA SER A 66 8.54 -1.81 -15.59
C SER A 66 7.91 -0.47 -15.23
N PRO A 67 8.68 0.51 -14.73
CA PRO A 67 8.15 1.85 -14.51
C PRO A 67 7.65 2.52 -15.80
N SER A 68 8.13 2.11 -16.98
CA SER A 68 7.61 2.61 -18.26
C SER A 68 6.14 2.29 -18.49
N ASP A 69 5.67 1.21 -17.89
CA ASP A 69 4.33 0.67 -18.10
C ASP A 69 3.35 1.19 -17.04
N PHE A 70 3.83 2.10 -16.17
CA PHE A 70 3.05 2.72 -15.11
C PHE A 70 2.08 3.77 -15.67
N ASP A 71 0.89 3.33 -16.07
CA ASP A 71 -0.19 4.20 -16.53
C ASP A 71 -1.29 4.36 -15.47
N ILE A 72 -0.91 4.97 -14.34
CA ILE A 72 -1.89 5.44 -13.36
C ILE A 72 -2.08 6.94 -13.53
N GLY A 73 -3.31 7.33 -13.86
CA GLY A 73 -3.72 8.72 -13.94
C GLY A 73 -3.38 9.49 -12.66
N LYS A 74 -3.09 10.79 -12.79
CA LYS A 74 -2.67 11.64 -11.66
C LYS A 74 -3.63 11.57 -10.48
N ILE A 75 -4.94 11.49 -10.75
CA ILE A 75 -5.99 11.38 -9.73
C ILE A 75 -5.86 10.07 -8.95
N GLY A 76 -5.71 8.93 -9.64
CA GLY A 76 -5.56 7.62 -8.98
C GLY A 76 -4.31 7.54 -8.10
N PHE A 77 -3.20 8.10 -8.58
CA PHE A 77 -1.95 8.17 -7.82
C PHE A 77 -2.13 8.95 -6.51
N TRP A 78 -2.70 10.15 -6.56
CA TRP A 78 -2.94 10.96 -5.37
C TRP A 78 -3.99 10.38 -4.44
N ALA A 79 -5.03 9.73 -4.98
CA ALA A 79 -6.05 9.06 -4.17
C ALA A 79 -5.43 7.96 -3.30
N VAL A 80 -4.52 7.15 -3.85
CA VAL A 80 -3.83 6.11 -3.07
C VAL A 80 -2.95 6.74 -2.00
N ILE A 81 -2.11 7.72 -2.35
CA ILE A 81 -1.23 8.38 -1.37
C ILE A 81 -2.02 9.01 -0.23
N LEU A 82 -3.07 9.77 -0.54
CA LEU A 82 -3.91 10.42 0.47
C LEU A 82 -4.65 9.39 1.33
N SER A 83 -5.09 8.26 0.74
CA SER A 83 -5.68 7.16 1.50
C SER A 83 -4.69 6.59 2.52
N VAL A 84 -3.44 6.35 2.10
CA VAL A 84 -2.40 5.84 3.02
C VAL A 84 -2.10 6.83 4.14
N VAL A 85 -1.90 8.11 3.79
CA VAL A 85 -1.62 9.15 4.78
C VAL A 85 -2.78 9.30 5.75
N GLY A 86 -4.03 9.40 5.25
CA GLY A 86 -5.22 9.51 6.08
C GLY A 86 -5.43 8.31 6.99
N PHE A 87 -5.21 7.11 6.47
CA PHE A 87 -5.33 5.88 7.25
C PHE A 87 -4.28 5.78 8.35
N LEU A 88 -3.01 6.10 8.06
CA LEU A 88 -1.96 6.12 9.06
C LEU A 88 -2.20 7.17 10.14
N LEU A 89 -2.68 8.37 9.76
CA LEU A 89 -3.03 9.42 10.73
C LEU A 89 -4.16 8.99 11.67
N LEU A 90 -5.15 8.24 11.17
CA LEU A 90 -6.22 7.67 11.98
C LEU A 90 -5.73 6.57 12.94
N GLN A 91 -4.62 5.90 12.64
CA GLN A 91 -4.06 4.89 13.54
C GLN A 91 -3.28 5.49 14.72
N ILE A 92 -2.67 6.67 14.57
CA ILE A 92 -1.90 7.35 15.63
C ILE A 92 -2.68 7.47 16.96
N PRO A 93 -3.94 7.94 16.99
CA PRO A 93 -4.68 8.05 18.25
C PRO A 93 -5.04 6.71 18.90
N GLU A 94 -4.92 5.58 18.19
CA GLU A 94 -5.15 4.25 18.77
C GLU A 94 -3.86 3.58 19.29
N LEU A 95 -2.69 4.20 19.10
CA LEU A 95 -1.38 3.71 19.56
C LEU A 95 -0.85 4.44 20.82
N LEU A 96 -1.56 5.46 21.30
CA LEU A 96 -1.18 6.33 22.43
C LEU A 96 -2.13 6.12 23.61
#